data_AF-A0A671TXX5-F1
#
_entry.id   AF-A0A671TXX5-F1
#
_cell.length_a   1.000
_cell.length_b   1.000
_cell.length_c   1.000
_cell.angle_alpha   90.00
_cell.angle_beta   90.00
_cell.angle_gamma   90.00
#
_symmetry.space_group_name_H-M   'P 1'
#
loop_
_entity.id
_entity.type
_entity.pdbx_description
1 polymer ?
#
loop_
_entity_poly.entity_id
_entity_poly.type
_entity_poly.pdbx_seq_one_letter_code
_entity_poly.pdbx_strand_id
1 'polypeptide(L)'
;IDCSGLIFIFLSLSGCNLSKRSCEALASVLSSQSSSLRELDLSNNNLQDSGVKLLCAGLKSLQCKLETLRLSGCLVTEKGCSALASALSCNPSHLRELDLSYNHPGDSGVKLLIAGWEDPDWRLETLRVDHCGEQRLKPGLRKYFCKLTLDPNTINRRLKFSDNNNSVTVVREEQPYPDHQERFDKFLQLLCENGLTGCCYWEVEWRGEVYVTVTYKGIRRKGGSYDCLFGGNDQSWSLKCSDSDGYSVWYSNIKTVLPHSSSSFSSVSNRVAVYVDCPAGTLSFYRVSSDSLIHLHTFNTTFTEPLYPGFGFWSDSSVTLCSL
;
A
#
# COMPACT_ATOMS: atom_id res chain seq x y z
N ILE A 1 15.93 5.10 -20.98
CA ILE A 1 17.07 4.47 -20.30
C ILE A 1 17.73 3.60 -21.36
N ASP A 2 18.93 3.98 -21.80
CA ASP A 2 19.76 3.11 -22.63
C ASP A 2 20.56 2.23 -21.67
N CYS A 3 20.29 0.93 -21.70
CA CYS A 3 20.90 -0.06 -20.80
C CYS A 3 22.00 -0.89 -21.50
N SER A 4 22.43 -0.51 -22.70
CA SER A 4 23.41 -1.27 -23.46
C SER A 4 24.81 -1.15 -22.83
N GLY A 5 25.20 -2.13 -22.01
CA GLY A 5 26.54 -2.24 -21.43
C GLY A 5 26.62 -2.45 -19.91
N LEU A 6 25.50 -2.49 -19.19
CA LEU A 6 25.49 -2.70 -17.75
C LEU A 6 25.21 -4.17 -17.40
N ILE A 7 26.09 -4.77 -16.59
CA ILE A 7 25.92 -6.11 -16.02
C ILE A 7 24.95 -5.99 -14.83
N PHE A 8 23.66 -5.84 -15.10
CA PHE A 8 22.65 -5.96 -14.05
C PHE A 8 22.32 -7.44 -13.86
N ILE A 9 22.57 -7.97 -12.66
CA ILE A 9 21.97 -9.24 -12.22
C ILE A 9 20.55 -8.96 -11.72
N PHE A 10 20.37 -7.82 -11.02
CA PHE A 10 19.11 -7.36 -10.47
C PHE A 10 18.78 -5.94 -10.96
N LEU A 11 17.53 -5.71 -11.37
CA LEU A 11 16.99 -4.40 -11.72
C LEU A 11 15.60 -4.23 -11.09
N SER A 12 15.46 -3.27 -10.17
CA SER A 12 14.14 -2.83 -9.69
C SER A 12 13.78 -1.49 -10.30
N LEU A 13 12.62 -1.46 -10.94
CA LEU A 13 11.95 -0.28 -11.50
C LEU A 13 10.55 -0.13 -10.88
N SER A 14 10.39 -0.60 -9.65
CA SER A 14 9.12 -0.56 -8.93
C SER A 14 8.63 0.88 -8.77
N GLY A 15 7.38 1.15 -9.15
CA GLY A 15 6.77 2.47 -9.03
C GLY A 15 7.38 3.57 -9.93
N CYS A 16 8.19 3.22 -10.94
CA CYS A 16 8.86 4.20 -11.82
C CYS A 16 7.99 4.80 -12.93
N ASN A 17 6.67 4.59 -12.90
CA ASN A 17 5.71 5.05 -13.92
C ASN A 17 6.11 4.65 -15.35
N LEU A 18 6.38 3.36 -15.54
CA LEU A 18 6.88 2.81 -16.80
C LEU A 18 5.86 2.96 -17.94
N SER A 19 6.37 3.33 -19.12
CA SER A 19 5.59 3.47 -20.34
C SER A 19 5.63 2.21 -21.19
N LYS A 20 4.80 2.17 -22.24
CA LYS A 20 4.87 1.13 -23.28
C LYS A 20 6.28 1.00 -23.89
N ARG A 21 6.92 2.14 -24.17
CA ARG A 21 8.29 2.21 -24.70
C ARG A 21 9.32 1.62 -23.73
N SER A 22 9.08 1.77 -22.42
CA SER A 22 9.92 1.15 -21.39
C SER A 22 9.80 -0.37 -21.45
N CYS A 23 8.60 -0.92 -21.65
CA CYS A 23 8.38 -2.36 -21.81
C CYS A 23 9.05 -2.91 -23.08
N GLU A 24 9.00 -2.18 -24.19
CA GLU A 24 9.70 -2.53 -25.44
C GLU A 24 11.22 -2.57 -25.23
N ALA A 25 11.78 -1.56 -24.56
CA ALA A 25 13.22 -1.53 -24.24
C ALA A 25 13.62 -2.70 -23.32
N LEU A 26 12.82 -2.99 -22.29
CA LEU A 26 13.05 -4.13 -21.40
C LEU A 26 12.96 -5.46 -22.14
N ALA A 27 11.99 -5.63 -23.05
CA ALA A 27 11.89 -6.82 -23.89
C ALA A 27 13.16 -7.03 -24.73
N SER A 28 13.69 -5.96 -25.34
CA SER A 28 14.96 -6.01 -26.07
C SER A 28 16.13 -6.44 -25.17
N VAL A 29 16.20 -5.93 -23.94
CA VAL A 29 17.20 -6.34 -22.95
C VAL A 29 17.06 -7.82 -22.59
N LEU A 30 15.84 -8.31 -22.36
CA LEU A 30 15.57 -9.72 -22.04
C LEU A 30 15.96 -10.66 -23.20
N SER A 31 15.81 -10.21 -24.45
CA SER A 31 16.20 -10.98 -25.64
C SER A 31 17.67 -10.87 -26.04
N SER A 32 18.45 -10.00 -25.38
CA SER A 32 19.84 -9.76 -25.76
C SER A 32 20.76 -10.86 -25.24
N GLN A 33 21.61 -11.41 -26.11
CA GLN A 33 22.63 -12.40 -25.74
C GLN A 33 23.61 -11.88 -24.66
N SER A 34 23.91 -10.57 -24.70
CA SER A 34 24.79 -9.91 -23.73
C SER A 34 24.13 -9.64 -22.39
N SER A 35 22.81 -9.84 -22.27
CA SER A 35 22.09 -9.63 -21.03
C SER A 35 22.50 -10.66 -19.98
N SER A 36 22.71 -10.15 -18.77
CA SER A 36 22.99 -10.94 -17.57
C SER A 36 21.87 -10.83 -16.55
N LEU A 37 20.75 -10.19 -16.90
CA LEU A 37 19.64 -9.94 -16.00
C LEU A 37 19.01 -11.25 -15.51
N ARG A 38 18.94 -11.39 -14.18
CA ARG A 38 18.34 -12.52 -13.47
C ARG A 38 17.08 -12.12 -12.74
N GLU A 39 17.04 -10.92 -12.19
CA GLU A 39 15.89 -10.44 -11.45
C GLU A 39 15.40 -9.11 -12.01
N LEU A 40 14.11 -9.06 -12.31
CA LEU A 40 13.43 -7.88 -12.80
C LEU A 40 12.19 -7.62 -11.96
N ASP A 41 12.22 -6.52 -11.19
CA ASP A 41 11.09 -6.06 -10.42
C ASP A 41 10.46 -4.84 -11.08
N LEU A 42 9.24 -5.01 -11.59
CA LEU A 42 8.43 -3.98 -12.24
C LEU A 42 7.18 -3.63 -11.43
N SER A 43 7.13 -4.04 -10.16
CA SER A 43 5.95 -3.90 -9.31
C SER A 43 5.45 -2.45 -9.24
N ASN A 44 4.19 -2.24 -8.88
CA ASN A 44 3.60 -0.91 -8.73
C ASN A 44 3.61 -0.02 -10.00
N ASN A 45 3.75 -0.60 -11.20
CA ASN A 45 3.63 0.13 -12.47
C ASN A 45 2.31 -0.20 -13.19
N ASN A 46 1.68 0.76 -13.86
CA ASN A 46 0.42 0.50 -14.57
C ASN A 46 0.66 -0.15 -15.95
N LEU A 47 1.35 -1.30 -16.00
CA LEU A 47 1.74 -1.96 -17.24
C LEU A 47 0.55 -2.49 -18.04
N GLN A 48 -0.45 -3.01 -17.34
CA GLN A 48 -1.61 -3.71 -17.91
C GLN A 48 -1.20 -4.91 -18.78
N ASP A 49 -2.17 -5.58 -19.39
CA ASP A 49 -1.90 -6.70 -20.31
C ASP A 49 -1.04 -6.30 -21.51
N SER A 50 -1.15 -5.04 -21.95
CA SER A 50 -0.41 -4.57 -23.12
C SER A 50 1.09 -4.45 -22.85
N GLY A 51 1.50 -3.93 -21.69
CA GLY A 51 2.90 -3.91 -21.26
C GLY A 51 3.44 -5.32 -21.03
N VAL A 52 2.65 -6.18 -20.38
CA VAL A 52 3.03 -7.60 -20.15
C VAL A 52 3.25 -8.34 -21.47
N LYS A 53 2.37 -8.14 -22.47
CA LYS A 53 2.54 -8.76 -23.80
C LYS A 53 3.83 -8.33 -24.50
N LEU A 54 4.28 -7.09 -24.31
CA LEU A 54 5.57 -6.64 -24.85
C LEU A 54 6.73 -7.34 -24.15
N LEU A 55 6.68 -7.43 -22.81
CA LEU A 55 7.69 -8.18 -22.05
C LEU A 55 7.74 -9.66 -22.45
N CYS A 56 6.59 -10.26 -22.73
CA CYS A 56 6.48 -11.65 -23.20
C CYS A 56 7.28 -11.89 -24.50
N ALA A 57 7.43 -10.89 -25.37
CA ALA A 57 8.28 -11.03 -26.57
C ALA A 57 9.76 -11.28 -26.20
N GLY A 58 10.24 -10.61 -25.15
CA GLY A 58 11.59 -10.84 -24.60
C GLY A 58 11.70 -12.15 -23.84
N LEU A 59 10.70 -12.53 -23.04
CA LEU A 59 10.68 -13.79 -22.29
C LEU A 59 10.68 -15.03 -23.20
N LYS A 60 10.09 -14.93 -24.39
CA LYS A 60 10.10 -16.00 -25.40
C LYS A 60 11.46 -16.23 -26.05
N SER A 61 12.45 -15.35 -25.83
CA SER A 61 13.77 -15.52 -26.41
C SER A 61 14.56 -16.63 -25.73
N LEU A 62 15.25 -17.47 -26.52
CA LEU A 62 16.22 -18.46 -26.02
C LEU A 62 17.42 -17.83 -25.30
N GLN A 63 17.62 -16.52 -25.44
CA GLN A 63 18.68 -15.76 -24.78
C GLN A 63 18.23 -15.20 -23.43
N CYS A 64 16.94 -15.29 -23.09
CA CYS A 64 16.41 -14.79 -21.83
C CYS A 64 16.89 -15.67 -20.68
N LYS A 65 17.59 -15.07 -19.71
CA LYS A 65 18.13 -15.76 -18.54
C LYS A 65 17.41 -15.35 -17.25
N LEU A 66 16.24 -14.72 -17.36
CA LEU A 66 15.54 -14.16 -16.21
C LEU A 66 15.05 -15.30 -15.31
N GLU A 67 15.39 -15.22 -14.03
CA GLU A 67 15.04 -16.17 -12.98
C GLU A 67 13.90 -15.63 -12.10
N THR A 68 13.79 -14.31 -11.92
CA THR A 68 12.73 -13.68 -11.13
C THR A 68 12.07 -12.54 -11.88
N LEU A 69 10.75 -12.58 -11.94
CA LEU A 69 9.91 -11.53 -12.52
C LEU A 69 8.84 -11.12 -11.51
N ARG A 70 8.90 -9.88 -11.04
CA ARG A 70 7.89 -9.31 -10.15
C ARG A 70 7.04 -8.29 -10.90
N LEU A 71 5.75 -8.60 -10.98
CA LEU A 71 4.71 -7.81 -11.64
C LEU A 71 3.59 -7.46 -10.63
N SER A 72 3.93 -7.41 -9.34
CA SER A 72 2.94 -7.15 -8.29
C SER A 72 2.30 -5.78 -8.50
N GLY A 73 0.97 -5.71 -8.46
CA GLY A 73 0.26 -4.43 -8.62
C GLY A 73 0.34 -3.82 -10.02
N CYS A 74 0.53 -4.63 -11.07
CA CYS A 74 0.72 -4.15 -12.44
C CYS A 74 -0.54 -3.97 -13.30
N LEU A 75 -1.73 -4.11 -12.71
CA LEU A 75 -3.04 -4.09 -13.40
C LEU A 75 -3.18 -5.23 -14.44
N VAL A 76 -2.56 -6.38 -14.18
CA VAL A 76 -2.58 -7.55 -15.07
C VAL A 76 -3.90 -8.28 -14.93
N THR A 77 -4.52 -8.62 -16.06
CA THR A 77 -5.74 -9.43 -16.13
C THR A 77 -5.45 -10.87 -16.58
N GLU A 78 -6.49 -11.69 -16.68
CA GLU A 78 -6.46 -12.99 -17.35
C GLU A 78 -5.73 -12.96 -18.70
N LYS A 79 -5.91 -11.91 -19.51
CA LYS A 79 -5.29 -11.81 -20.84
C LYS A 79 -3.78 -11.67 -20.75
N GLY A 80 -3.28 -10.95 -19.75
CA GLY A 80 -1.85 -10.83 -19.46
C GLY A 80 -1.28 -12.14 -18.93
N CYS A 81 -2.01 -12.82 -18.05
CA CYS A 81 -1.62 -14.14 -17.53
C CYS A 81 -1.56 -15.21 -18.64
N SER A 82 -2.51 -15.23 -19.57
CA SER A 82 -2.48 -16.11 -20.74
C SER A 82 -1.27 -15.83 -21.63
N ALA A 83 -0.90 -14.55 -21.82
CA ALA A 83 0.30 -14.19 -22.57
C ALA A 83 1.58 -14.66 -21.86
N LEU A 84 1.65 -14.51 -20.53
CA LEU A 84 2.77 -15.00 -19.71
C LEU A 84 2.90 -16.52 -19.79
N ALA A 85 1.80 -17.25 -19.58
CA ALA A 85 1.80 -18.71 -19.68
C ALA A 85 2.27 -19.18 -21.07
N SER A 86 1.76 -18.56 -22.15
CA SER A 86 2.24 -18.84 -23.50
C SER A 86 3.73 -18.54 -23.66
N ALA A 87 4.26 -17.48 -23.05
CA ALA A 87 5.68 -17.15 -23.14
C ALA A 87 6.56 -18.18 -22.44
N LEU A 88 6.14 -18.62 -21.25
CA LEU A 88 6.85 -19.59 -20.43
C LEU A 88 6.81 -21.01 -21.01
N SER A 89 5.79 -21.36 -21.80
CA SER A 89 5.71 -22.65 -22.51
C SER A 89 6.43 -22.67 -23.86
N CYS A 90 6.82 -21.52 -24.44
CA CYS A 90 7.43 -21.50 -25.78
C CYS A 90 8.86 -22.06 -25.81
N ASN A 91 9.59 -21.95 -24.71
CA ASN A 91 10.97 -22.42 -24.56
C ASN A 91 11.20 -22.82 -23.09
N PRO A 92 12.17 -23.70 -22.78
CA PRO A 92 12.52 -23.99 -21.40
C PRO A 92 12.87 -22.69 -20.68
N SER A 93 11.97 -22.23 -19.82
CA SER A 93 12.12 -20.96 -19.12
C SER A 93 13.14 -21.10 -18.01
N HIS A 94 13.97 -20.07 -17.81
CA HIS A 94 14.83 -19.95 -16.64
C HIS A 94 14.09 -19.40 -15.42
N LEU A 95 12.82 -18.98 -15.58
CA LEU A 95 12.06 -18.33 -14.54
C LEU A 95 11.72 -19.30 -13.40
N ARG A 96 12.12 -18.91 -12.19
CA ARG A 96 11.93 -19.61 -10.92
C ARG A 96 10.92 -18.91 -10.02
N GLU A 97 10.85 -17.57 -10.06
CA GLU A 97 9.89 -16.78 -9.29
C GLU A 97 9.06 -15.89 -10.21
N LEU A 98 7.74 -16.02 -10.11
CA LEU A 98 6.77 -15.13 -10.73
C LEU A 98 5.85 -14.55 -9.65
N ASP A 99 5.94 -13.25 -9.42
CA ASP A 99 5.05 -12.53 -8.51
C ASP A 99 4.01 -11.73 -9.30
N LEU A 100 2.75 -12.15 -9.20
CA LEU A 100 1.57 -11.50 -9.76
C LEU A 100 0.61 -11.03 -8.67
N SER A 101 1.06 -10.93 -7.42
CA SER A 101 0.23 -10.46 -6.32
C SER A 101 -0.37 -9.08 -6.62
N TYR A 102 -1.51 -8.75 -5.99
CA TYR A 102 -2.19 -7.48 -6.20
C TYR A 102 -2.56 -7.17 -7.68
N ASN A 103 -2.84 -8.19 -8.49
CA ASN A 103 -3.40 -8.04 -9.84
C ASN A 103 -4.84 -8.60 -9.91
N HIS A 104 -5.36 -8.80 -11.12
CA HIS A 104 -6.63 -9.49 -11.35
C HIS A 104 -6.49 -10.61 -12.39
N PRO A 105 -5.68 -11.65 -12.12
CA PRO A 105 -5.48 -12.76 -13.06
C PRO A 105 -6.78 -13.49 -13.43
N GLY A 106 -7.83 -13.40 -12.58
CA GLY A 106 -9.06 -14.17 -12.74
C GLY A 106 -8.84 -15.68 -12.56
N ASP A 107 -9.92 -16.43 -12.35
CA ASP A 107 -9.83 -17.87 -12.08
C ASP A 107 -9.16 -18.62 -13.24
N SER A 108 -9.49 -18.25 -14.47
CA SER A 108 -8.90 -18.81 -15.69
C SER A 108 -7.40 -18.52 -15.79
N GLY A 109 -6.97 -17.29 -15.51
CA GLY A 109 -5.56 -16.91 -15.58
C GLY A 109 -4.74 -17.61 -14.49
N VAL A 110 -5.27 -17.73 -13.28
CA VAL A 110 -4.66 -18.52 -12.19
C VAL A 110 -4.56 -19.98 -12.59
N LYS A 111 -5.63 -20.58 -13.11
CA LYS A 111 -5.64 -21.98 -13.56
C LYS A 111 -4.58 -22.25 -14.64
N LEU A 112 -4.42 -21.35 -15.61
CA LEU A 112 -3.38 -21.46 -16.64
C LEU A 112 -1.97 -21.43 -16.06
N LEU A 113 -1.72 -20.53 -15.10
CA LEU A 113 -0.40 -20.40 -14.47
C LEU A 113 -0.08 -21.60 -13.56
N ILE A 114 -1.07 -22.14 -12.83
CA ILE A 114 -0.90 -23.36 -12.04
C ILE A 114 -0.62 -24.57 -12.93
N ALA A 115 -1.35 -24.73 -14.04
CA ALA A 115 -1.12 -25.84 -14.97
C ALA A 115 0.29 -25.80 -15.58
N GLY A 116 0.80 -24.60 -15.88
CA GLY A 116 2.20 -24.43 -16.28
C GLY A 116 3.19 -24.68 -15.13
N TRP A 117 2.86 -24.28 -13.91
CA TRP A 117 3.71 -24.53 -12.75
C TRP A 117 3.88 -26.02 -12.42
N GLU A 118 2.87 -26.85 -12.72
CA GLU A 118 2.93 -28.31 -12.61
C GLU A 118 3.64 -28.99 -13.79
N ASP A 119 3.94 -28.26 -14.87
CA ASP A 119 4.64 -28.75 -16.05
C ASP A 119 6.16 -28.91 -15.74
N PRO A 120 6.75 -30.11 -15.91
CA PRO A 120 8.18 -30.32 -15.68
C PRO A 120 9.11 -29.47 -16.54
N ASP A 121 8.63 -28.96 -17.68
CA ASP A 121 9.40 -28.08 -18.55
C ASP A 121 9.50 -26.65 -18.00
N TRP A 122 8.60 -26.27 -17.08
CA TRP A 122 8.70 -25.02 -16.33
C TRP A 122 9.63 -25.22 -15.14
N ARG A 123 10.58 -24.29 -14.97
CA ARG A 123 11.48 -24.25 -13.79
C ARG A 123 10.93 -23.42 -12.65
N LEU A 124 9.64 -23.11 -12.69
CA LEU A 124 9.01 -22.22 -11.73
C LEU A 124 8.95 -22.91 -10.37
N GLU A 125 9.54 -22.30 -9.36
CA GLU A 125 9.58 -22.80 -7.98
C GLU A 125 8.60 -22.03 -7.10
N THR A 126 8.33 -20.76 -7.44
CA THR A 126 7.45 -19.86 -6.69
C THR A 126 6.52 -19.12 -7.64
N LEU A 127 5.21 -19.28 -7.42
CA LEU A 127 4.15 -18.49 -8.03
C LEU A 127 3.39 -17.76 -6.93
N ARG A 128 3.36 -16.42 -6.97
CA ARG A 128 2.56 -15.61 -6.04
C ARG A 128 1.40 -14.95 -6.78
N VAL A 129 0.19 -15.18 -6.28
CA VAL A 129 -1.06 -14.59 -6.79
C VAL A 129 -1.90 -14.04 -5.63
N ASP A 130 -1.25 -13.64 -4.54
CA ASP A 130 -1.89 -13.19 -3.32
C ASP A 130 -2.61 -11.84 -3.51
N HIS A 131 -3.65 -11.61 -2.72
CA HIS A 131 -4.39 -10.35 -2.69
C HIS A 131 -4.93 -9.86 -4.04
N CYS A 132 -5.20 -10.79 -4.96
CA CYS A 132 -5.78 -10.50 -6.27
C CYS A 132 -7.28 -10.14 -6.19
N GLY A 133 -7.79 -9.47 -7.22
CA GLY A 133 -9.21 -9.15 -7.35
C GLY A 133 -9.48 -7.96 -8.27
N GLU A 134 -10.74 -7.79 -8.67
CA GLU A 134 -11.16 -6.76 -9.64
C GLU A 134 -10.81 -5.34 -9.16
N GLN A 135 -10.83 -5.11 -7.84
CA GLN A 135 -10.42 -3.83 -7.23
C GLN A 135 -9.00 -3.41 -7.59
N ARG A 136 -8.14 -4.36 -7.98
CA ARG A 136 -6.76 -4.11 -8.40
C ARG A 136 -6.65 -3.48 -9.78
N LEU A 137 -7.75 -3.37 -10.54
CA LEU A 137 -7.78 -2.70 -11.85
C LEU A 137 -7.93 -1.18 -11.77
N LYS A 138 -8.19 -0.64 -10.58
CA LYS A 138 -8.14 0.83 -10.37
C LYS A 138 -6.70 1.32 -10.58
N PRO A 139 -6.47 2.46 -11.26
CA PRO A 139 -5.12 3.00 -11.41
C PRO A 139 -4.59 3.60 -10.10
N GLY A 140 -3.26 3.65 -9.97
CA GLY A 140 -2.58 4.32 -8.85
C GLY A 140 -2.79 3.61 -7.51
N LEU A 141 -2.64 4.35 -6.40
CA LEU A 141 -2.67 3.77 -5.05
C LEU A 141 -4.05 3.25 -4.64
N ARG A 142 -5.14 3.74 -5.26
CA ARG A 142 -6.51 3.29 -4.99
C ARG A 142 -6.74 1.81 -5.30
N LYS A 143 -5.87 1.20 -6.11
CA LYS A 143 -5.86 -0.25 -6.34
C LYS A 143 -5.65 -1.04 -5.05
N TYR A 144 -4.99 -0.46 -4.06
CA TYR A 144 -4.70 -1.06 -2.76
C TYR A 144 -5.77 -0.78 -1.69
N PHE A 145 -6.95 -0.29 -2.10
CA PHE A 145 -7.98 0.09 -1.13
C PHE A 145 -8.31 -1.04 -0.15
N CYS A 146 -8.32 -0.69 1.14
CA CYS A 146 -8.74 -1.52 2.24
C CYS A 146 -9.92 -0.88 2.95
N LYS A 147 -10.98 -1.67 3.15
CA LYS A 147 -12.06 -1.28 4.04
C LYS A 147 -11.59 -1.44 5.49
N LEU A 148 -11.51 -0.33 6.22
CA LEU A 148 -11.20 -0.33 7.65
C LEU A 148 -12.46 -0.56 8.49
N THR A 149 -12.28 -1.20 9.64
CA THR A 149 -13.31 -1.45 10.65
C THR A 149 -12.82 -0.89 11.97
N LEU A 150 -13.58 0.04 12.56
CA LEU A 150 -13.22 0.69 13.81
C LEU A 150 -13.47 -0.26 14.99
N ASP A 151 -12.53 -0.33 15.94
CA ASP A 151 -12.59 -1.28 17.06
C ASP A 151 -13.31 -0.67 18.29
N PRO A 152 -14.52 -1.15 18.66
CA PRO A 152 -15.27 -0.65 19.82
C PRO A 152 -14.64 -1.01 21.18
N ASN A 153 -13.66 -1.91 21.21
CA ASN A 153 -12.94 -2.28 22.44
C ASN A 153 -11.78 -1.34 22.74
N THR A 154 -11.24 -0.65 21.73
CA THR A 154 -10.12 0.28 21.90
C THR A 154 -10.55 1.72 22.11
N ILE A 155 -11.72 2.09 21.58
CA ILE A 155 -12.23 3.47 21.58
C ILE A 155 -12.35 4.10 22.98
N ASN A 156 -11.82 5.31 23.15
CA ASN A 156 -12.01 6.08 24.38
C ASN A 156 -13.50 6.43 24.62
N ARG A 157 -13.91 6.52 25.89
CA ARG A 157 -15.30 6.79 26.28
C ARG A 157 -15.84 8.14 25.85
N ARG A 158 -14.99 9.13 25.58
CA ARG A 158 -15.44 10.45 25.08
C ARG A 158 -15.49 10.53 23.55
N LEU A 159 -15.38 9.39 22.88
CA LEU A 159 -15.59 9.27 21.45
C LEU A 159 -16.90 8.54 21.19
N LYS A 160 -17.60 8.89 20.13
CA LYS A 160 -18.88 8.27 19.75
C LYS A 160 -18.87 7.90 18.28
N PHE A 161 -19.24 6.65 18.00
CA PHE A 161 -19.54 6.21 16.64
C PHE A 161 -20.80 6.88 16.08
N SER A 162 -20.74 7.26 14.81
CA SER A 162 -21.88 7.70 14.01
C SER A 162 -21.82 7.06 12.62
N ASP A 163 -22.88 7.29 11.83
CA ASP A 163 -22.96 6.85 10.42
C ASP A 163 -22.65 5.36 10.23
N ASN A 164 -23.41 4.50 10.91
CA ASN A 164 -23.22 3.04 10.89
C ASN A 164 -21.77 2.61 11.23
N ASN A 165 -21.18 3.25 12.24
CA ASN A 165 -19.80 3.02 12.72
C ASN A 165 -18.71 3.34 11.69
N ASN A 166 -19.01 4.23 10.75
CA ASN A 166 -18.05 4.70 9.75
C ASN A 166 -17.43 6.06 10.11
N SER A 167 -18.02 6.77 11.08
CA SER A 167 -17.53 8.06 11.57
C SER A 167 -17.39 8.05 13.10
N VAL A 168 -16.47 8.89 13.59
CA VAL A 168 -16.20 9.08 15.01
C VAL A 168 -16.09 10.56 15.32
N THR A 169 -16.76 10.96 16.40
CA THR A 169 -16.79 12.34 16.88
C THR A 169 -16.44 12.39 18.36
N VAL A 170 -15.85 13.51 18.79
CA VAL A 170 -15.67 13.79 20.22
C VAL A 170 -16.98 14.26 20.83
N VAL A 171 -17.31 13.72 22.00
CA VAL A 171 -18.49 14.07 22.78
C VAL A 171 -18.10 14.41 24.21
N ARG A 172 -18.89 15.27 24.87
CA ARG A 172 -18.62 15.71 26.25
C ARG A 172 -18.90 14.61 27.28
N GLU A 173 -19.95 13.84 27.05
CA GLU A 173 -20.40 12.78 27.95
C GLU A 173 -19.72 11.45 27.62
N GLU A 174 -19.36 10.70 28.65
CA GLU A 174 -18.80 9.37 28.47
C GLU A 174 -19.86 8.42 27.92
N GLN A 175 -19.52 7.78 26.80
CA GLN A 175 -20.34 6.76 26.17
C GLN A 175 -20.27 5.46 26.98
N PRO A 176 -21.37 4.70 27.05
CA PRO A 176 -21.50 3.53 27.93
C PRO A 176 -20.78 2.29 27.39
N TYR A 177 -19.55 2.45 26.90
CA TYR A 177 -18.73 1.34 26.43
C TYR A 177 -18.21 0.49 27.61
N PRO A 178 -18.30 -0.85 27.53
CA PRO A 178 -17.82 -1.75 28.59
C PRO A 178 -16.33 -1.54 28.90
N ASP A 179 -15.93 -1.81 30.13
CA ASP A 179 -14.50 -1.85 30.45
C ASP A 179 -13.79 -2.91 29.61
N HIS A 180 -12.62 -2.54 29.11
CA HIS A 180 -11.78 -3.42 28.29
C HIS A 180 -10.30 -3.07 28.49
N GLN A 181 -9.44 -4.09 28.47
CA GLN A 181 -8.00 -3.92 28.67
C GLN A 181 -7.38 -3.06 27.56
N GLU A 182 -7.81 -3.26 26.32
CA GLU A 182 -7.33 -2.53 25.13
C GLU A 182 -7.87 -1.10 25.00
N ARG A 183 -8.80 -0.68 25.89
CA ARG A 183 -9.46 0.63 25.79
C ARG A 183 -8.51 1.77 26.14
N PHE A 184 -8.42 2.81 25.31
CA PHE A 184 -7.72 4.04 25.71
C PHE A 184 -8.49 4.78 26.80
N ASP A 185 -7.83 5.16 27.90
CA ASP A 185 -8.48 5.79 29.05
C ASP A 185 -8.34 7.32 29.12
N LYS A 186 -7.12 7.85 28.93
CA LYS A 186 -6.80 9.28 29.07
C LYS A 186 -6.82 10.01 27.74
N PHE A 187 -6.21 9.42 26.71
CA PHE A 187 -6.13 10.03 25.38
C PHE A 187 -7.36 9.66 24.55
N LEU A 188 -7.89 10.64 23.81
CA LEU A 188 -9.02 10.47 22.91
C LEU A 188 -8.54 9.74 21.65
N GLN A 189 -8.45 8.42 21.72
CA GLN A 189 -7.89 7.58 20.67
C GLN A 189 -8.75 6.33 20.45
N LEU A 190 -8.59 5.74 19.27
CA LEU A 190 -9.09 4.41 18.93
C LEU A 190 -8.20 3.77 17.87
N LEU A 191 -8.28 2.46 17.75
CA LEU A 191 -7.71 1.70 16.62
C LEU A 191 -8.82 1.09 15.76
N CYS A 192 -8.42 0.71 14.56
CA CYS A 192 -9.15 -0.24 13.74
C CYS A 192 -8.78 -1.68 14.13
N GLU A 193 -9.66 -2.61 13.80
CA GLU A 193 -9.44 -4.06 14.00
C GLU A 193 -8.42 -4.63 13.00
N ASN A 194 -8.20 -3.94 11.88
CA ASN A 194 -7.37 -4.40 10.76
C ASN A 194 -5.88 -4.48 11.14
N GLY A 195 -5.36 -5.70 11.29
CA GLY A 195 -3.92 -5.97 11.34
C GLY A 195 -3.33 -6.06 9.92
N LEU A 196 -2.66 -5.00 9.47
CA LEU A 196 -2.11 -4.86 8.13
C LEU A 196 -0.73 -5.54 8.04
N THR A 197 -0.56 -6.40 7.04
CA THR A 197 0.70 -7.13 6.77
C THR A 197 1.19 -6.97 5.32
N GLY A 198 0.38 -6.38 4.44
CA GLY A 198 0.67 -6.19 3.02
C GLY A 198 0.60 -4.73 2.59
N CYS A 199 0.26 -4.50 1.32
CA CYS A 199 0.00 -3.18 0.77
C CYS A 199 -1.46 -2.78 1.06
N CYS A 200 -1.66 -1.60 1.64
CA CYS A 200 -2.98 -1.15 2.03
C CYS A 200 -3.13 0.36 1.88
N TYR A 201 -4.28 0.78 1.34
CA TYR A 201 -4.61 2.17 1.09
C TYR A 201 -5.97 2.50 1.68
N TRP A 202 -6.12 3.64 2.35
CA TRP A 202 -7.42 4.14 2.77
C TRP A 202 -7.43 5.67 2.76
N GLU A 203 -8.64 6.23 2.73
CA GLU A 203 -8.85 7.68 2.78
C GLU A 203 -9.78 8.00 3.95
N VAL A 204 -9.52 9.13 4.60
CA VAL A 204 -10.36 9.65 5.68
C VAL A 204 -10.64 11.12 5.48
N GLU A 205 -11.88 11.50 5.73
CA GLU A 205 -12.30 12.88 5.93
C GLU A 205 -12.16 13.24 7.40
N TRP A 206 -11.73 14.46 7.69
CA TRP A 206 -11.47 14.91 9.05
C TRP A 206 -11.92 16.35 9.28
N ARG A 207 -12.12 16.71 10.55
CA ARG A 207 -12.43 18.08 10.99
C ARG A 207 -11.76 18.36 12.34
N GLY A 208 -11.38 19.61 12.57
CA GLY A 208 -10.75 20.06 13.80
C GLY A 208 -9.27 19.70 13.82
N GLU A 209 -8.83 19.05 14.88
CA GLU A 209 -7.49 18.47 14.99
C GLU A 209 -7.54 16.97 15.23
N VAL A 210 -6.91 16.20 14.34
CA VAL A 210 -6.89 14.74 14.40
C VAL A 210 -5.49 14.18 14.13
N TYR A 211 -5.24 12.98 14.64
CA TYR A 211 -4.06 12.19 14.33
C TYR A 211 -4.48 10.98 13.51
N VAL A 212 -3.99 10.85 12.28
CA VAL A 212 -4.15 9.66 11.44
C VAL A 212 -2.87 8.84 11.56
N THR A 213 -2.98 7.62 12.10
CA THR A 213 -1.83 6.86 12.61
C THR A 213 -1.84 5.43 12.10
N VAL A 214 -0.65 4.83 12.00
CA VAL A 214 -0.49 3.38 12.09
C VAL A 214 0.41 3.04 13.27
N THR A 215 0.13 1.94 13.95
CA THR A 215 0.88 1.54 15.14
C THR A 215 0.93 0.04 15.32
N TYR A 216 1.92 -0.48 16.04
CA TYR A 216 1.86 -1.84 16.54
C TYR A 216 0.78 -2.00 17.60
N LYS A 217 0.29 -3.24 17.75
CA LYS A 217 -0.75 -3.56 18.72
C LYS A 217 -0.33 -3.21 20.17
N GLY A 218 0.96 -3.35 20.46
CA GLY A 218 1.58 -3.18 21.78
C GLY A 218 1.61 -1.77 22.35
N ILE A 219 1.12 -0.75 21.64
CA ILE A 219 1.03 0.62 22.18
C ILE A 219 0.27 0.64 23.51
N ARG A 220 0.80 1.39 24.48
CA ARG A 220 0.21 1.47 25.82
C ARG A 220 -1.13 2.19 25.78
N ARG A 221 -2.14 1.66 26.47
CA ARG A 221 -3.51 2.19 26.43
C ARG A 221 -3.93 2.99 27.65
N LYS A 222 -3.20 2.84 28.76
CA LYS A 222 -3.59 3.34 30.07
C LYS A 222 -2.63 4.39 30.61
N GLY A 223 -3.17 5.47 31.16
CA GLY A 223 -2.41 6.57 31.76
C GLY A 223 -2.08 7.71 30.79
N GLY A 224 -1.45 8.76 31.33
CA GLY A 224 -1.19 10.03 30.62
C GLY A 224 0.24 10.20 30.09
N SER A 225 1.01 9.12 29.94
CA SER A 225 2.37 9.17 29.36
C SER A 225 2.33 9.39 27.85
N TYR A 226 3.38 9.97 27.27
CA TYR A 226 3.58 10.00 25.81
C TYR A 226 3.66 8.60 25.19
N ASP A 227 3.98 7.56 25.98
CA ASP A 227 3.93 6.15 25.56
C ASP A 227 2.53 5.71 25.11
N CYS A 228 1.48 6.40 25.57
CA CYS A 228 0.10 6.11 25.21
C CYS A 228 -0.41 6.97 24.05
N LEU A 229 0.28 8.06 23.71
CA LEU A 229 -0.13 9.02 22.69
C LEU A 229 0.41 8.59 21.33
N PHE A 230 -0.44 8.62 20.30
CA PHE A 230 -0.01 8.38 18.92
C PHE A 230 1.08 9.37 18.48
N GLY A 231 2.19 8.83 17.95
CA GLY A 231 3.39 9.58 17.57
C GLY A 231 4.28 9.99 18.74
N GLY A 232 3.86 9.75 19.99
CA GLY A 232 4.63 10.01 21.21
C GLY A 232 5.60 8.89 21.61
N ASN A 233 5.59 7.78 20.88
CA ASN A 233 6.38 6.58 21.11
C ASN A 233 7.03 6.08 19.80
N ASP A 234 7.87 5.06 19.91
CA ASP A 234 8.59 4.40 18.80
C ASP A 234 7.77 3.30 18.11
N GLN A 235 6.51 3.09 18.51
CA GLN A 235 5.59 2.08 17.97
C GLN A 235 4.48 2.68 17.10
N SER A 236 4.45 4.01 16.92
CA SER A 236 3.39 4.70 16.19
C SER A 236 3.92 5.82 15.30
N TRP A 237 3.43 5.85 14.06
CA TRP A 237 3.76 6.84 13.05
C TRP A 237 2.49 7.60 12.68
N SER A 238 2.50 8.92 12.91
CA SER A 238 1.27 9.71 12.88
C SER A 238 1.39 10.94 12.00
N LEU A 239 0.33 11.22 11.26
CA LEU A 239 0.05 12.52 10.65
C LEU A 239 -0.95 13.26 11.54
N LYS A 240 -0.54 14.39 12.12
CA LYS A 240 -1.46 15.37 12.71
C LYS A 240 -2.01 16.26 11.59
N CYS A 241 -3.32 16.31 11.48
CA CYS A 241 -4.08 17.23 10.63
C CYS A 241 -4.76 18.28 11.51
N SER A 242 -4.70 19.56 11.12
CA SER A 242 -5.33 20.67 11.84
C SER A 242 -5.90 21.69 10.87
N ASP A 243 -7.13 22.15 11.15
CA ASP A 243 -7.78 23.24 10.42
C ASP A 243 -7.02 24.59 10.56
N SER A 244 -6.27 24.78 11.66
CA SER A 244 -5.52 26.02 11.94
C SER A 244 -4.03 25.92 11.62
N ASP A 245 -3.41 24.79 11.94
CA ASP A 245 -1.95 24.61 11.92
C ASP A 245 -1.47 23.85 10.68
N GLY A 246 -2.38 23.34 9.84
CA GLY A 246 -2.08 22.50 8.69
C GLY A 246 -1.60 21.10 9.09
N TYR A 247 -0.51 20.63 8.48
CA TYR A 247 -0.05 19.24 8.62
C TYR A 247 1.29 19.15 9.35
N SER A 248 1.40 18.18 10.25
CA SER A 248 2.69 17.81 10.85
C SER A 248 2.76 16.30 11.05
N VAL A 249 3.96 15.74 10.97
CA VAL A 249 4.19 14.32 11.27
C VAL A 249 4.82 14.16 12.64
N TRP A 250 4.49 13.06 13.30
CA TRP A 250 4.93 12.71 14.64
C TRP A 250 5.47 11.29 14.68
N TYR A 251 6.63 11.14 15.29
CA TYR A 251 7.26 9.85 15.60
C TYR A 251 8.17 10.01 16.82
N SER A 252 8.08 9.11 17.79
CA SER A 252 8.92 9.13 19.00
C SER A 252 8.98 10.50 19.70
N ASN A 253 7.82 11.17 19.82
CA ASN A 253 7.64 12.49 20.42
C ASN A 253 8.35 13.65 19.68
N ILE A 254 8.78 13.42 18.43
CA ILE A 254 9.35 14.44 17.56
C ILE A 254 8.26 14.90 16.59
N LYS A 255 7.94 16.19 16.63
CA LYS A 255 7.03 16.86 15.69
C LYS A 255 7.82 17.51 14.55
N THR A 256 7.46 17.18 13.32
CA THR A 256 7.97 17.87 12.12
C THR A 256 6.80 18.52 11.38
N VAL A 257 6.80 19.85 11.31
CA VAL A 257 5.79 20.62 10.57
C VAL A 257 6.06 20.51 9.07
N LEU A 258 5.03 20.24 8.28
CA LEU A 258 5.18 20.06 6.83
C LEU A 258 4.97 21.39 6.07
N PRO A 259 5.75 21.63 5.00
CA PRO A 259 5.54 22.76 4.10
C PRO A 259 4.16 22.66 3.41
N HIS A 260 3.56 23.80 3.10
CA HIS A 260 2.18 23.96 2.56
C HIS A 260 1.02 23.92 3.57
N SER A 261 1.33 24.16 4.85
CA SER A 261 0.34 24.32 5.92
C SER A 261 -0.47 25.64 5.87
N SER A 262 -0.15 26.57 4.95
CA SER A 262 -0.59 27.98 5.06
C SER A 262 -1.18 28.63 3.80
N SER A 263 -1.49 27.90 2.72
CA SER A 263 -2.19 28.50 1.56
C SER A 263 -3.71 28.31 1.64
N SER A 264 -4.41 29.32 2.15
CA SER A 264 -5.85 29.62 1.97
C SER A 264 -6.77 28.40 1.78
N PHE A 265 -7.30 27.86 2.89
CA PHE A 265 -8.29 26.77 2.94
C PHE A 265 -9.68 27.15 2.37
N SER A 266 -9.77 27.95 1.29
CA SER A 266 -11.05 28.52 0.87
C SER A 266 -11.89 27.64 -0.07
N SER A 267 -11.51 26.38 -0.35
CA SER A 267 -12.38 25.44 -1.10
C SER A 267 -12.01 23.94 -1.05
N VAL A 268 -11.06 23.50 -0.22
CA VAL A 268 -10.49 22.14 -0.34
C VAL A 268 -11.04 21.19 0.72
N SER A 269 -11.51 20.02 0.30
CA SER A 269 -11.96 18.93 1.20
C SER A 269 -10.86 18.56 2.20
N ASN A 270 -11.22 18.48 3.48
CA ASN A 270 -10.36 17.99 4.56
C ASN A 270 -10.24 16.47 4.48
N ARG A 271 -9.51 15.99 3.47
CA ARG A 271 -9.37 14.57 3.18
C ARG A 271 -7.91 14.21 3.02
N VAL A 272 -7.49 13.18 3.73
CA VAL A 272 -6.14 12.61 3.63
C VAL A 272 -6.20 11.15 3.25
N ALA A 273 -5.18 10.70 2.55
CA ALA A 273 -4.99 9.30 2.21
C ALA A 273 -3.74 8.76 2.90
N VAL A 274 -3.79 7.48 3.25
CA VAL A 274 -2.67 6.73 3.79
C VAL A 274 -2.41 5.55 2.88
N TYR A 275 -1.14 5.34 2.54
CA TYR A 275 -0.66 4.13 1.87
C TYR A 275 0.43 3.50 2.73
N VAL A 276 0.28 2.22 3.03
CA VAL A 276 1.31 1.42 3.68
C VAL A 276 1.70 0.26 2.78
N ASP A 277 2.99 0.01 2.67
CA ASP A 277 3.59 -1.16 2.06
C ASP A 277 4.43 -1.84 3.14
N CYS A 278 3.82 -2.78 3.86
CA CYS A 278 4.48 -3.40 5.01
C CYS A 278 5.76 -4.16 4.61
N PRO A 279 5.77 -4.98 3.53
CA PRO A 279 6.98 -5.64 3.08
C PRO A 279 8.09 -4.69 2.65
N ALA A 280 7.75 -3.57 1.99
CA ALA A 280 8.73 -2.56 1.59
C ALA A 280 9.12 -1.60 2.73
N GLY A 281 8.46 -1.67 3.89
CA GLY A 281 8.76 -0.79 5.01
C GLY A 281 8.37 0.67 4.78
N THR A 282 7.35 0.92 3.95
CA THR A 282 6.98 2.29 3.53
C THR A 282 5.61 2.67 4.09
N LEU A 283 5.51 3.86 4.68
CA LEU A 283 4.24 4.49 5.07
C LEU A 283 4.19 5.90 4.51
N SER A 284 3.24 6.17 3.63
CA SER A 284 3.09 7.45 2.96
C SER A 284 1.74 8.10 3.27
N PHE A 285 1.77 9.40 3.48
CA PHE A 285 0.61 10.25 3.70
C PHE A 285 0.42 11.22 2.54
N TYR A 286 -0.83 11.43 2.16
CA TYR A 286 -1.20 12.33 1.07
C TYR A 286 -2.39 13.19 1.47
N ARG A 287 -2.44 14.41 0.94
CA ARG A 287 -3.66 15.20 0.87
C ARG A 287 -4.42 14.83 -0.40
N VAL A 288 -5.73 14.66 -0.30
CA VAL A 288 -6.60 14.39 -1.45
C VAL A 288 -7.21 15.70 -1.93
N SER A 289 -6.99 16.06 -3.20
CA SER A 289 -7.54 17.27 -3.81
C SER A 289 -8.08 16.95 -5.20
N SER A 290 -9.40 17.09 -5.40
CA SER A 290 -10.07 16.82 -6.69
C SER A 290 -9.58 15.51 -7.34
N ASP A 291 -9.61 14.43 -6.56
CA ASP A 291 -9.14 13.08 -6.88
C ASP A 291 -7.64 12.88 -7.11
N SER A 292 -6.84 13.95 -7.10
CA SER A 292 -5.38 13.87 -7.11
C SER A 292 -4.80 13.68 -5.71
N LEU A 293 -3.70 12.93 -5.62
CA LEU A 293 -2.95 12.74 -4.38
C LEU A 293 -1.74 13.66 -4.37
N ILE A 294 -1.73 14.59 -3.42
CA ILE A 294 -0.59 15.47 -3.15
C ILE A 294 0.19 14.82 -2.00
N HIS A 295 1.42 14.39 -2.28
CA HIS A 295 2.28 13.78 -1.27
C HIS A 295 2.58 14.77 -0.13
N LEU A 296 2.48 14.28 1.11
CA LEU A 296 2.80 15.05 2.31
C LEU A 296 4.10 14.56 2.94
N HIS A 297 4.20 13.25 3.20
CA HIS A 297 5.35 12.67 3.87
C HIS A 297 5.41 11.16 3.66
N THR A 298 6.62 10.59 3.73
CA THR A 298 6.84 9.14 3.75
C THR A 298 7.83 8.76 4.84
N PHE A 299 7.41 7.86 5.72
CA PHE A 299 8.31 7.12 6.60
C PHE A 299 8.84 5.90 5.88
N ASN A 300 10.17 5.69 5.99
CA ASN A 300 10.84 4.46 5.56
C ASN A 300 11.42 3.81 6.81
N THR A 301 10.97 2.61 7.14
CA THR A 301 11.37 1.87 8.34
C THR A 301 11.15 0.38 8.14
N THR A 302 11.69 -0.46 9.01
CA THR A 302 11.39 -1.89 9.00
C THR A 302 10.27 -2.18 9.98
N PHE A 303 9.13 -2.62 9.46
CA PHE A 303 8.02 -3.05 10.31
C PHE A 303 8.26 -4.48 10.80
N THR A 304 8.17 -4.70 12.10
CA THR A 304 8.47 -6.00 12.74
C THR A 304 7.22 -6.79 13.10
N GLU A 305 6.06 -6.12 13.11
CA GLU A 305 4.77 -6.67 13.51
C GLU A 305 3.65 -6.11 12.63
N PRO A 306 2.45 -6.75 12.60
CA PRO A 306 1.29 -6.19 11.92
C PRO A 306 0.96 -4.78 12.41
N LEU A 307 0.62 -3.90 11.47
CA LEU A 307 0.26 -2.51 11.75
C LEU A 307 -1.25 -2.33 11.86
N TYR A 308 -1.67 -1.55 12.84
CA TYR A 308 -3.08 -1.23 13.08
C TYR A 308 -3.32 0.26 12.81
N PRO A 309 -4.23 0.62 11.88
CA PRO A 309 -4.66 1.99 11.71
C PRO A 309 -5.31 2.53 12.98
N GLY A 310 -5.09 3.81 13.27
CA GLY A 310 -5.57 4.46 14.48
C GLY A 310 -5.89 5.92 14.26
N PHE A 311 -6.81 6.42 15.08
CA PHE A 311 -7.26 7.81 15.03
C PHE A 311 -7.21 8.43 16.43
N GLY A 312 -6.52 9.57 16.53
CA GLY A 312 -6.49 10.42 17.73
C GLY A 312 -7.25 11.72 17.49
N PHE A 313 -7.83 12.28 18.53
CA PHE A 313 -8.73 13.43 18.42
C PHE A 313 -8.39 14.52 19.44
N TRP A 314 -8.56 15.77 19.02
CA TRP A 314 -8.69 16.91 19.93
C TRP A 314 -10.17 17.28 20.13
N SER A 315 -10.43 18.25 21.01
CA SER A 315 -11.79 18.73 21.27
C SER A 315 -12.51 19.15 19.97
N ASP A 316 -13.79 18.78 19.86
CA ASP A 316 -14.68 19.10 18.73
C ASP A 316 -14.21 18.59 17.36
N SER A 317 -13.33 17.59 17.34
CA SER A 317 -12.83 16.95 16.13
C SER A 317 -13.68 15.74 15.69
N SER A 318 -13.56 15.39 14.41
CA SER A 318 -14.19 14.18 13.84
C SER A 318 -13.36 13.54 12.74
N VAL A 319 -13.56 12.24 12.53
CA VAL A 319 -13.00 11.46 11.43
C VAL A 319 -14.09 10.60 10.81
N THR A 320 -14.17 10.57 9.49
CA THR A 320 -15.06 9.69 8.72
C THR A 320 -14.24 8.88 7.74
N LEU A 321 -14.39 7.56 7.76
CA LEU A 321 -13.74 6.67 6.80
C LEU A 321 -14.40 6.83 5.43
N CYS A 322 -13.61 6.99 4.36
CA CYS A 322 -14.17 7.12 3.01
C CYS A 322 -14.38 5.74 2.37
N SER A 323 -15.50 5.58 1.64
CA SER A 323 -15.69 4.48 0.70
C SER A 323 -15.09 4.83 -0.67
N LEU A 324 -14.48 3.85 -1.34
CA LEU A 324 -13.81 4.00 -2.65
C LEU A 324 -14.18 2.94 -3.66
#